data_AF-A0A3B0PIC9-F1
#
_entry.id   AF-A0A3B0PIC9-F1
#
_cell.length_a   1.000
_cell.length_b   1.000
_cell.length_c   1.000
_cell.angle_alpha   90.00
_cell.angle_beta   90.00
_cell.angle_gamma   90.00
#
_symmetry.space_group_name_H-M   'P 1'
#
loop_
_entity.id
_entity.type
_entity.pdbx_description
1 polymer ?
#
loop_
_entity_poly.entity_id
_entity_poly.type
_entity_poly.pdbx_seq_one_letter_code
_entity_poly.pdbx_strand_id
1 'polypeptide(L)'
;MKIKIHNQEIENFNGLLLIDVKNTSEYLKRLYMYEKQHETSVFEINNVNVDISDCLIITPFSKYSDLISYTAKNVFTKLLGNINFEHDKILNEKYLDKEVVAKLNETLGRDIISLDTSYSKILKSIIKISEDYIDHEFIYSYLELLHW
;
A
#
# COMPACT_ATOMS: atom_id res chain seq x y z
N MET A 1 -27.25 4.27 1.59
CA MET A 1 -26.31 5.23 0.98
C MET A 1 -26.78 5.49 -0.44
N LYS A 2 -26.21 6.47 -1.15
CA LYS A 2 -26.43 6.62 -2.60
C LYS A 2 -25.10 6.58 -3.33
N ILE A 3 -25.11 6.02 -4.54
CA ILE A 3 -23.96 6.04 -5.44
C ILE A 3 -24.39 6.58 -6.81
N LYS A 4 -23.58 7.46 -7.38
CA LYS A 4 -23.72 7.91 -8.76
C LYS A 4 -22.50 7.46 -9.55
N ILE A 5 -22.75 6.91 -10.73
CA ILE A 5 -21.72 6.47 -11.67
C ILE A 5 -22.05 7.07 -13.02
N HIS A 6 -21.17 7.95 -13.51
CA HIS A 6 -21.45 8.79 -14.66
C HIS A 6 -22.79 9.56 -14.51
N ASN A 7 -23.85 9.08 -15.19
CA ASN A 7 -25.17 9.69 -15.25
C ASN A 7 -26.26 8.84 -14.56
N GLN A 8 -25.89 7.71 -13.96
CA GLN A 8 -26.84 6.84 -13.26
C GLN A 8 -26.68 7.02 -11.76
N GLU A 9 -27.78 7.33 -11.09
CA GLU A 9 -27.87 7.39 -9.64
C GLU A 9 -28.61 6.15 -9.13
N ILE A 10 -28.02 5.50 -8.12
CA ILE A 10 -28.56 4.31 -7.48
C ILE A 10 -28.82 4.67 -6.01
N GLU A 11 -30.12 4.73 -5.68
CA GLU A 11 -30.60 4.89 -4.31
C GLU A 11 -30.45 3.61 -3.51
N ASN A 12 -30.37 3.74 -2.17
CA ASN A 12 -30.21 2.61 -1.24
C ASN A 12 -28.97 1.72 -1.50
N PHE A 13 -27.88 2.31 -2.02
CA PHE A 13 -26.57 1.66 -2.11
C PHE A 13 -26.14 1.11 -0.74
N ASN A 14 -25.75 -0.17 -0.73
CA ASN A 14 -25.36 -0.93 0.46
C ASN A 14 -23.83 -1.14 0.55
N GLY A 15 -23.05 -0.53 -0.35
CA GLY A 15 -21.60 -0.69 -0.40
C GLY A 15 -21.11 -1.66 -1.47
N LEU A 16 -21.99 -2.46 -2.08
CA LEU A 16 -21.62 -3.40 -3.14
C LEU A 16 -22.38 -3.08 -4.43
N LEU A 17 -21.63 -3.01 -5.53
CA LEU A 17 -22.19 -2.84 -6.86
C LEU A 17 -21.59 -3.88 -7.80
N LEU A 18 -22.47 -4.56 -8.54
CA LEU A 18 -22.10 -5.48 -9.60
C LEU A 18 -22.40 -4.82 -10.95
N ILE A 19 -21.39 -4.74 -11.81
CA ILE A 19 -21.51 -4.14 -13.14
C ILE A 19 -21.16 -5.22 -14.16
N ASP A 20 -22.13 -5.61 -14.97
CA ASP A 20 -21.90 -6.56 -16.06
C ASP A 20 -21.35 -5.81 -17.28
N VAL A 21 -20.17 -6.22 -17.73
CA VAL A 21 -19.46 -5.61 -18.86
C VAL A 21 -18.83 -6.68 -19.74
N LYS A 22 -18.88 -6.48 -21.06
CA LYS A 22 -18.26 -7.40 -22.03
C LYS A 22 -16.72 -7.43 -21.95
N ASN A 23 -16.11 -6.31 -21.58
CA ASN A 23 -14.66 -6.15 -21.50
C ASN A 23 -14.31 -5.17 -20.38
N THR A 24 -13.74 -5.71 -19.29
CA THR A 24 -13.38 -4.94 -18.10
C THR A 24 -12.32 -3.88 -18.37
N SER A 25 -11.29 -4.18 -19.17
CA SER A 25 -10.21 -3.23 -19.48
C SER A 25 -10.72 -2.03 -20.27
N GLU A 26 -11.57 -2.26 -21.27
CA GLU A 26 -12.20 -1.19 -22.05
C GLU A 26 -13.15 -0.37 -21.17
N TYR A 27 -13.88 -1.00 -20.26
CA TYR A 27 -14.73 -0.30 -19.29
C TYR A 27 -13.91 0.61 -18.37
N LEU A 28 -12.87 0.09 -17.72
CA LEU A 28 -11.98 0.87 -16.85
C LEU A 28 -11.31 2.03 -17.60
N LYS A 29 -10.88 1.81 -18.85
CA LYS A 29 -10.34 2.87 -19.71
C LYS A 29 -11.36 3.98 -19.94
N ARG A 30 -12.63 3.64 -20.17
CA ARG A 30 -13.70 4.65 -20.33
C ARG A 30 -13.93 5.45 -19.07
N LEU A 31 -13.90 4.82 -17.90
CA LEU A 31 -13.97 5.52 -16.62
C LEU A 31 -12.83 6.55 -16.51
N TYR A 32 -11.59 6.13 -16.79
CA TYR A 32 -10.43 7.01 -16.71
C TYR A 32 -10.50 8.18 -17.70
N MET A 33 -10.92 7.91 -18.94
CA MET A 33 -11.08 8.96 -19.94
C MET A 33 -12.22 9.93 -19.58
N TYR A 34 -13.28 9.45 -18.95
CA TYR A 34 -14.38 10.29 -18.49
C TYR A 34 -13.89 11.35 -17.49
N GLU A 35 -13.12 10.96 -16.47
CA GLU A 35 -12.59 11.91 -15.48
C GLU A 35 -11.68 12.96 -16.10
N LYS A 36 -10.83 12.53 -17.05
CA LYS A 36 -9.91 13.44 -17.75
C LYS A 36 -10.61 14.43 -18.67
N GLN A 37 -11.70 14.02 -19.34
CA GLN A 37 -12.41 14.86 -20.30
C GLN A 37 -13.35 15.86 -19.63
N HIS A 38 -13.91 15.51 -18.48
CA HIS A 38 -14.97 16.30 -17.83
C HIS A 38 -14.50 17.00 -16.55
N GLU A 39 -13.23 16.82 -16.15
CA GLU A 39 -12.65 17.40 -14.93
C GLU A 39 -13.50 17.12 -13.68
N THR A 40 -14.09 15.93 -13.63
CA THR A 40 -14.98 15.49 -12.54
C THR A 40 -14.75 14.02 -12.23
N SER A 41 -14.96 13.63 -10.98
CA SER A 41 -14.86 12.24 -10.53
C SER A 41 -15.89 11.34 -11.21
N VAL A 42 -15.52 10.09 -11.46
CA VAL A 42 -16.42 9.12 -12.12
C VAL A 42 -17.46 8.54 -11.16
N PHE A 43 -17.13 8.53 -9.87
CA PHE A 43 -17.97 8.03 -8.79
C PHE A 43 -18.31 9.16 -7.82
N GLU A 44 -19.53 9.14 -7.31
CA GLU A 44 -19.96 9.96 -6.18
C GLU A 44 -20.68 9.06 -5.19
N ILE A 45 -20.19 8.94 -3.95
CA ILE A 45 -20.78 8.12 -2.89
C ILE A 45 -21.23 9.05 -1.77
N ASN A 46 -22.54 9.10 -1.48
CA ASN A 46 -23.11 10.01 -0.47
C ASN A 46 -22.67 11.48 -0.63
N ASN A 47 -22.66 12.01 -1.86
CA ASN A 47 -22.16 13.36 -2.20
C ASN A 47 -20.65 13.57 -1.98
N VAL A 48 -19.88 12.49 -1.80
CA VAL A 48 -18.42 12.54 -1.79
C VAL A 48 -17.92 12.03 -3.13
N ASN A 49 -17.22 12.91 -3.84
CA ASN A 49 -16.54 12.59 -5.07
C ASN A 49 -15.39 11.60 -4.80
N VAL A 50 -15.31 10.54 -5.60
CA VAL A 50 -14.26 9.52 -5.51
C VAL A 50 -13.63 9.38 -6.89
N ASP A 51 -12.37 9.80 -6.99
CA ASP A 51 -11.60 9.70 -8.23
C ASP A 51 -11.09 8.26 -8.43
N ILE A 52 -10.86 7.87 -9.68
CA ILE A 52 -10.25 6.57 -9.98
C ILE A 52 -8.86 6.45 -9.35
N SER A 53 -8.14 7.56 -9.17
CA SER A 53 -6.85 7.56 -8.49
C SER A 53 -6.93 7.20 -7.01
N ASP A 54 -8.11 7.32 -6.40
CA ASP A 54 -8.35 6.95 -5.00
C ASP A 54 -8.79 5.48 -4.87
N CYS A 55 -9.06 4.81 -5.99
CA CYS A 55 -9.53 3.43 -6.02
C CYS A 55 -8.39 2.42 -6.06
N LEU A 56 -8.62 1.27 -5.43
CA LEU A 56 -7.77 0.10 -5.51
C LEU A 56 -8.35 -0.90 -6.51
N ILE A 57 -7.56 -1.31 -7.51
CA ILE A 57 -7.97 -2.32 -8.49
C ILE A 57 -7.31 -3.65 -8.13
N ILE A 58 -8.14 -4.63 -7.77
CA ILE A 58 -7.70 -6.00 -7.49
C ILE A 58 -8.08 -6.89 -8.67
N THR A 59 -7.11 -7.63 -9.18
CA THR A 59 -7.27 -8.58 -10.29
C THR A 59 -6.80 -9.96 -9.86
N PRO A 60 -7.08 -11.03 -10.62
CA PRO A 60 -6.51 -12.36 -10.36
C PRO A 60 -4.97 -12.41 -10.38
N PHE A 61 -4.30 -11.38 -10.90
CA PHE A 61 -2.84 -11.27 -10.94
C PHE A 61 -2.27 -10.31 -9.89
N SER A 62 -3.13 -9.71 -9.07
CA SER A 62 -2.68 -8.85 -7.98
C SER A 62 -1.98 -9.70 -6.92
N LYS A 63 -0.85 -9.21 -6.43
CA LYS A 63 0.00 -9.86 -5.44
C LYS A 63 -0.17 -9.23 -4.07
N TYR A 64 0.22 -9.95 -3.01
CA TYR A 64 0.20 -9.39 -1.66
C TYR A 64 1.01 -8.09 -1.54
N SER A 65 2.13 -8.00 -2.26
CA SER A 65 2.97 -6.79 -2.32
C SER A 65 2.33 -5.58 -3.00
N ASP A 66 1.24 -5.76 -3.75
CA ASP A 66 0.45 -4.66 -4.31
C ASP A 66 -0.44 -3.99 -3.26
N LEU A 67 -0.90 -4.75 -2.25
CA LEU A 67 -1.79 -4.26 -1.18
C LEU A 67 -1.04 -3.88 0.09
N ILE A 68 0.01 -4.62 0.41
CA ILE A 68 0.83 -4.45 1.60
C ILE A 68 2.19 -3.89 1.19
N SER A 69 2.61 -2.80 1.82
CA SER A 69 3.93 -2.20 1.58
C SER A 69 4.48 -1.50 2.82
N TYR A 70 5.79 -1.24 2.81
CA TYR A 70 6.49 -0.47 3.85
C TYR A 70 6.29 1.05 3.72
N THR A 71 5.32 1.52 2.93
CA THR A 71 5.06 2.95 2.80
C THR A 71 4.30 3.46 4.01
N ALA A 72 4.59 4.70 4.46
CA ALA A 72 4.04 5.25 5.71
C ALA A 72 2.50 5.32 5.74
N LYS A 73 1.85 5.37 4.58
CA LYS A 73 0.38 5.42 4.45
C LYS A 73 -0.27 4.03 4.41
N ASN A 74 0.51 2.96 4.25
CA ASN A 74 0.00 1.60 4.13
C ASN A 74 -0.37 1.01 5.50
N VAL A 75 -1.45 0.23 5.53
CA VAL A 75 -1.94 -0.48 6.73
C VAL A 75 -0.84 -1.30 7.40
N PHE A 76 0.02 -1.94 6.62
CA PHE A 76 1.09 -2.77 7.15
C PHE A 76 2.10 -1.98 7.99
N THR A 77 2.44 -0.77 7.59
CA THR A 77 3.34 0.09 8.39
C THR A 77 2.70 0.48 9.72
N LYS A 78 1.37 0.71 9.75
CA LYS A 78 0.64 0.93 11.01
C LYS A 78 0.68 -0.32 11.89
N LEU A 79 0.45 -1.49 11.32
CA LEU A 79 0.51 -2.77 12.04
C LEU A 79 1.90 -3.01 12.65
N LEU A 80 2.97 -2.78 11.89
CA LEU A 80 4.33 -2.84 12.39
C LEU A 80 4.56 -1.89 13.57
N GLY A 81 4.02 -0.67 13.50
CA GLY A 81 4.13 0.31 14.60
C GLY A 81 3.42 -0.12 15.88
N ASN A 82 2.42 -0.99 15.80
CA ASN A 82 1.70 -1.55 16.95
C ASN A 82 2.41 -2.77 17.56
N ILE A 83 3.36 -3.37 16.85
CA ILE A 83 4.16 -4.47 17.38
C ILE A 83 5.26 -3.85 18.25
N ASN A 84 5.28 -4.19 19.55
CA ASN A 84 6.37 -3.77 20.43
C ASN A 84 7.66 -4.47 19.99
N PHE A 85 8.49 -3.73 19.25
CA PHE A 85 9.65 -4.27 18.58
C PHE A 85 10.93 -3.71 19.21
N GLU A 86 11.68 -4.56 19.90
CA GLU A 86 12.97 -4.23 20.51
C GLU A 86 14.05 -4.12 19.42
N HIS A 87 14.36 -2.89 19.01
CA HIS A 87 15.30 -2.59 17.93
C HIS A 87 16.71 -3.16 18.15
N ASP A 88 17.16 -3.20 19.40
CA ASP A 88 18.44 -3.73 19.85
C ASP A 88 18.56 -5.25 19.65
N LYS A 89 17.45 -5.96 19.40
CA LYS A 89 17.45 -7.37 19.01
C LYS A 89 17.73 -7.62 17.52
N ILE A 90 17.61 -6.63 16.63
CA ILE A 90 17.97 -6.81 15.21
C ILE A 90 19.47 -6.64 15.00
N LEU A 91 20.00 -5.51 15.50
CA LEU A 91 21.37 -5.09 15.24
C LEU A 91 21.99 -4.61 16.53
N ASN A 92 23.21 -5.10 16.80
CA ASN A 92 24.05 -4.51 17.82
C ASN A 92 24.73 -3.25 17.23
N GLU A 93 24.01 -2.13 17.23
CA GLU A 93 24.47 -0.86 16.65
C GLU A 93 25.81 -0.41 17.22
N LYS A 94 25.98 -0.56 18.55
CA LYS A 94 27.23 -0.20 19.23
C LYS A 94 28.41 -1.00 18.71
N TYR A 95 28.22 -2.30 18.43
CA TYR A 95 29.24 -3.14 17.85
C TYR A 95 29.51 -2.75 16.40
N LEU A 96 28.47 -2.57 15.57
CA LEU A 96 28.64 -2.24 14.15
C LEU A 96 29.36 -0.91 13.96
N ASP A 97 29.00 0.11 14.74
CA ASP A 97 29.62 1.43 14.66
C ASP A 97 31.10 1.38 15.09
N LYS A 98 31.40 0.73 16.22
CA LYS A 98 32.76 0.69 16.77
C LYS A 98 33.70 -0.30 16.09
N GLU A 99 33.23 -1.49 15.77
CA GLU A 99 34.10 -2.59 15.32
C GLU A 99 34.12 -2.74 13.80
N VAL A 100 33.10 -2.22 13.10
CA VAL A 100 33.00 -2.32 11.64
C VAL A 100 33.20 -0.96 10.98
N VAL A 101 32.35 0.02 11.27
CA VAL A 101 32.43 1.35 10.63
C VAL A 101 33.75 2.04 10.95
N ALA A 102 34.14 2.10 12.22
CA ALA A 102 35.40 2.76 12.61
C ALA A 102 36.63 2.09 11.96
N LYS A 103 36.71 0.76 11.94
CA LYS A 103 37.83 0.04 11.30
C LYS A 103 37.87 0.25 9.79
N LEU A 104 36.72 0.34 9.13
CA LEU A 104 36.66 0.63 7.70
C LEU A 104 37.12 2.06 7.41
N ASN A 105 36.66 3.05 8.18
CA ASN A 105 37.12 4.44 8.04
C ASN A 105 38.61 4.59 8.36
N GLU A 106 39.11 3.91 9.39
CA GLU A 106 40.54 3.86 9.72
C GLU A 106 41.34 3.28 8.55
N THR A 107 40.90 2.15 8.00
CA THR A 107 41.54 1.50 6.83
C THR A 107 41.57 2.42 5.61
N LEU A 108 40.51 3.21 5.42
CA LEU A 108 40.39 4.16 4.30
C LEU A 108 41.07 5.50 4.57
N GLY A 109 41.51 5.75 5.80
CA GLY A 109 42.11 7.01 6.26
C GLY A 109 41.15 8.21 6.18
N ARG A 110 39.83 7.97 6.12
CA ARG A 110 38.80 9.00 5.98
C ARG A 110 37.48 8.52 6.58
N ASP A 111 36.77 9.44 7.23
CA ASP A 111 35.42 9.21 7.77
C ASP A 111 34.35 9.37 6.68
N ILE A 112 34.22 8.35 5.82
CA ILE A 112 33.27 8.36 4.68
C ILE A 112 32.19 7.28 4.77
N ILE A 113 32.33 6.35 5.70
CA ILE A 113 31.34 5.31 5.99
C ILE A 113 30.60 5.69 7.27
N SER A 114 29.29 5.50 7.26
CA SER A 114 28.41 5.69 8.42
C SER A 114 27.35 4.59 8.48
N LEU A 115 26.83 4.35 9.68
CA LEU A 115 25.74 3.41 9.90
C LEU A 115 24.39 4.09 9.68
N ASP A 116 23.57 3.57 8.75
CA ASP A 116 22.16 3.97 8.58
C ASP A 116 21.26 3.05 9.42
N THR A 117 20.71 3.59 10.51
CA THR A 117 19.83 2.87 11.44
C THR A 117 18.34 3.05 11.13
N SER A 118 18.00 3.37 9.88
CA SER A 118 16.61 3.42 9.44
C SER A 118 15.95 2.03 9.52
N TYR A 119 15.25 1.76 10.63
CA TYR A 119 14.62 0.45 10.88
C TYR A 119 13.62 0.06 9.80
N SER A 120 12.91 1.01 9.19
CA SER A 120 12.02 0.70 8.06
C SER A 120 12.78 0.11 6.86
N LYS A 121 13.99 0.61 6.55
CA LYS A 121 14.85 0.05 5.50
C LYS A 121 15.42 -1.32 5.89
N ILE A 122 15.81 -1.47 7.16
CA ILE A 122 16.33 -2.74 7.70
C ILE A 122 15.23 -3.81 7.65
N LEU A 123 14.04 -3.51 8.17
CA LEU A 123 12.88 -4.39 8.14
C LEU A 123 12.51 -4.78 6.71
N LYS A 124 12.50 -3.82 5.77
CA LYS A 124 12.26 -4.12 4.35
C LYS A 124 13.30 -5.07 3.75
N SER A 125 14.52 -5.07 4.27
CA SER A 125 15.60 -5.94 3.79
C SER A 125 15.50 -7.37 4.34
N ILE A 126 14.98 -7.53 5.57
CA ILE A 126 14.95 -8.82 6.27
C ILE A 126 13.57 -9.50 6.26
N ILE A 127 12.48 -8.73 6.22
CA ILE A 127 11.11 -9.21 6.11
C ILE A 127 10.66 -8.96 4.67
N LYS A 128 10.39 -10.03 3.93
CA LYS A 128 9.85 -9.96 2.58
C LYS A 128 8.35 -10.22 2.60
N ILE A 129 7.61 -9.39 1.88
CA ILE A 129 6.20 -9.62 1.60
C ILE A 129 6.15 -10.66 0.47
N SER A 130 5.21 -11.60 0.54
CA SER A 130 5.09 -12.62 -0.49
C SER A 130 4.76 -11.98 -1.85
N GLU A 131 5.33 -12.56 -2.90
CA GLU A 131 5.03 -12.23 -4.29
C GLU A 131 3.94 -13.14 -4.88
N ASP A 132 3.35 -13.99 -4.05
CA ASP A 132 2.21 -14.82 -4.41
C ASP A 132 0.97 -13.96 -4.72
N TYR A 133 0.07 -14.52 -5.53
CA TYR A 133 -1.20 -13.90 -5.84
C TYR A 133 -2.13 -13.90 -4.62
N ILE A 134 -2.92 -12.84 -4.52
CA ILE A 134 -3.91 -12.67 -3.46
C ILE A 134 -5.01 -13.72 -3.63
N ASP A 135 -5.31 -14.44 -2.55
CA ASP A 135 -6.51 -15.26 -2.48
C ASP A 135 -7.72 -14.47 -1.93
N HIS A 136 -8.89 -15.06 -2.10
CA HIS A 136 -10.14 -14.44 -1.67
C HIS A 136 -10.24 -14.27 -0.14
N GLU A 137 -9.64 -15.16 0.65
CA GLU A 137 -9.68 -15.10 2.12
C GLU A 137 -8.91 -13.88 2.63
N PHE A 138 -7.77 -13.59 2.01
CA PHE A 138 -6.97 -12.43 2.33
C PHE A 138 -7.70 -11.11 2.01
N ILE A 139 -8.47 -11.03 0.93
CA ILE A 139 -9.22 -9.80 0.60
C ILE A 139 -10.17 -9.44 1.75
N TYR A 140 -10.90 -10.40 2.31
CA TYR A 140 -11.79 -10.14 3.44
C TYR A 140 -11.00 -9.66 4.67
N SER A 141 -9.92 -10.35 5.00
CA SER A 141 -9.05 -9.98 6.13
C SER A 141 -8.46 -8.57 5.96
N TYR A 142 -8.06 -8.22 4.74
CA TYR A 142 -7.51 -6.90 4.41
C TYR A 142 -8.55 -5.79 4.54
N LEU A 143 -9.78 -6.03 4.09
CA LEU A 143 -10.87 -5.06 4.25
C LEU A 143 -11.20 -4.81 5.73
N GLU A 144 -11.19 -5.85 6.57
CA GLU A 144 -11.37 -5.69 8.03
C GLU A 144 -10.27 -4.82 8.65
N LEU A 145 -9.02 -4.96 8.18
CA LEU A 145 -7.90 -4.12 8.65
C LEU A 145 -8.05 -2.64 8.29
N LEU A 146 -8.77 -2.30 7.22
CA LEU A 146 -9.03 -0.89 6.85
C LEU A 146 -10.04 -0.21 7.79
N HIS A 147 -10.79 -1.00 8.56
CA HIS A 147 -11.76 -0.51 9.55
C HIS A 147 -11.16 -0.34 10.96
N TRP A 148 -9.87 -0.64 11.14
CA TRP A 148 -9.07 -0.34 12.34
C TRP A 148 -8.33 0.99 12.23
#